data_AF-A0A1F6VFW0-F1
#
_entry.id   AF-A0A1F6VFW0-F1
#
_cell.length_a   1.000
_cell.length_b   1.000
_cell.length_c   1.000
_cell.angle_alpha   90.00
_cell.angle_beta   90.00
_cell.angle_gamma   90.00
#
_symmetry.space_group_name_H-M   'P 1'
#
loop_
_entity.id
_entity.type
_entity.pdbx_description
1 polymer ?
#
loop_
_entity_poly.entity_id
_entity_poly.type
_entity_poly.pdbx_seq_one_letter_code
_entity_poly.pdbx_strand_id
1 'polypeptide(L)' 'MLVQIVSAPTGLSLVGIMHVGAVHTGKAIVCINEQQGLLEIHNGDDNDLKTLREKARITLQQVPSEKRV' A
#
# COMPACT_ATOMS: atom_id res chain seq x y z
N MET A 1 0.79 -8.96 2.90
CA MET A 1 -0.17 -8.78 1.78
C MET A 1 0.51 -7.91 0.73
N LEU A 2 0.62 -8.40 -0.51
CA LEU A 2 1.22 -7.62 -1.61
C LEU A 2 0.15 -6.78 -2.31
N VAL A 3 0.45 -5.51 -2.52
CA VAL A 3 -0.46 -4.55 -3.16
C VAL A 3 0.30 -3.70 -4.18
N GLN A 4 -0.43 -3.17 -5.14
CA GLN A 4 0.04 -2.19 -6.11
C GLN A 4 -0.67 -0.86 -5.90
N ILE A 5 0.09 0.23 -5.90
CA ILE A 5 -0.47 1.58 -5.93
C ILE A 5 -1.07 1.82 -7.31
N VAL A 6 -2.38 2.03 -7.35
CA VAL A 6 -3.13 2.40 -8.57
C VAL A 6 -3.18 3.92 -8.68
N SER A 7 -3.42 4.60 -7.57
CA SER A 7 -3.39 6.06 -7.50
C SER A 7 -3.11 6.55 -6.08
N ALA A 8 -2.51 7.72 -5.99
CA ALA A 8 -2.25 8.42 -4.73
C ALA A 8 -2.44 9.94 -4.94
N PRO A 9 -2.63 10.73 -3.87
CA PRO A 9 -2.71 12.18 -3.97
C PRO A 9 -1.42 12.77 -4.59
N THR A 10 -1.56 13.81 -5.42
CA THR A 10 -0.48 14.41 -6.22
C THR A 10 0.70 14.98 -5.40
N GLY A 11 0.56 15.09 -4.07
CA GLY A 11 1.63 15.52 -3.17
C GLY A 11 2.26 14.40 -2.33
N LEU A 12 1.82 13.14 -2.48
CA LEU A 12 2.32 12.02 -1.69
C LEU A 12 3.39 11.25 -2.47
N SER A 13 4.64 11.35 -2.01
CA SER A 13 5.71 10.48 -2.51
C SER A 13 5.51 9.04 -2.05
N LEU A 14 6.22 8.08 -2.66
CA LEU A 14 6.19 6.68 -2.24
C LEU A 14 6.55 6.49 -0.76
N VAL A 15 7.56 7.22 -0.28
CA VAL A 15 7.93 7.23 1.15
C VAL A 15 6.78 7.80 2.00
N GLY A 16 6.11 8.86 1.53
CA GLY A 16 4.93 9.41 2.18
C GLY A 16 3.77 8.43 2.23
N ILE A 17 3.51 7.70 1.14
CA ILE A 17 2.51 6.63 1.05
C ILE A 17 2.79 5.55 2.09
N MET A 18 4.04 5.07 2.19
CA MET A 18 4.43 4.05 3.17
C MET A 18 4.28 4.55 4.61
N HIS A 19 4.73 5.77 4.92
CA HIS A 19 4.60 6.34 6.27
C HIS A 19 3.14 6.56 6.67
N VAL A 20 2.35 7.24 5.84
CA VAL A 20 0.94 7.48 6.10
C VAL A 20 0.20 6.16 6.25
N GLY A 21 0.53 5.19 5.40
CA GLY A 21 -0.09 3.89 5.46
C GLY A 21 0.26 3.12 6.73
N ALA A 22 1.53 3.13 7.15
CA ALA A 22 1.95 2.51 8.40
C ALA A 22 1.28 3.16 9.62
N VAL A 23 1.14 4.49 9.62
CA VAL A 23 0.46 5.23 10.69
C VAL A 23 -1.02 4.84 10.80
N HIS A 24 -1.72 4.69 9.68
CA HIS A 24 -3.16 4.39 9.71
C HIS A 24 -3.49 2.91 9.96
N THR A 25 -2.64 2.00 9.49
CA THR A 25 -2.84 0.55 9.64
C THR A 25 -2.17 -0.01 10.90
N GLY A 26 -1.20 0.72 11.48
CA GLY A 26 -0.34 0.19 12.54
C GLY A 26 0.55 -0.97 12.07
N LYS A 27 0.71 -1.14 10.75
CA LYS A 27 1.49 -2.23 10.15
C LYS A 27 2.76 -1.68 9.50
N ALA A 28 3.77 -2.53 9.41
CA ALA A 28 4.92 -2.21 8.56
C ALA A 28 4.50 -2.31 7.09
N ILE A 29 4.83 -1.27 6.32
CA ILE A 29 4.64 -1.23 4.87
C ILE A 29 6.01 -1.01 4.23
N VAL A 30 6.39 -1.92 3.34
CA VAL A 30 7.68 -1.90 2.65
C VAL A 30 7.45 -1.81 1.15
N CYS A 31 8.32 -1.08 0.44
CA CYS A 31 8.31 -1.09 -1.01
C CYS A 31 9.15 -2.26 -1.52
N ILE A 32 8.54 -3.07 -2.37
CA ILE A 32 9.19 -4.22 -3.02
C ILE A 32 9.66 -3.84 -4.44
N ASN A 33 8.91 -2.96 -5.12
CA ASN A 33 9.29 -2.43 -6.42
C ASN A 33 8.78 -1.00 -6.58
N GLU A 34 9.70 -0.03 -6.61
CA GLU A 34 9.38 1.39 -6.76
C GLU A 34 8.82 1.71 -8.15
N GLN A 35 9.40 1.15 -9.21
CA GLN A 35 8.99 1.43 -10.60
C GLN A 35 7.56 1.00 -10.89
N GLN A 36 7.12 -0.09 -10.26
CA GLN A 36 5.77 -0.63 -10.40
C GLN A 36 4.81 -0.20 -9.28
N GLY A 37 5.31 0.51 -8.27
CA GLY A 37 4.54 0.90 -7.08
C GLY A 37 4.06 -0.29 -6.25
N LEU A 38 4.83 -1.37 -6.18
CA LEU A 38 4.51 -2.56 -5.39
C LEU A 38 4.94 -2.39 -3.94
N LEU A 39 3.99 -2.58 -3.04
CA LEU A 39 4.17 -2.51 -1.60
C LEU A 39 3.73 -3.82 -0.94
N GLU A 40 4.43 -4.21 0.12
CA GLU A 40 3.99 -5.27 1.01
C GLU A 40 3.57 -4.69 2.36
N ILE A 41 2.33 -5.00 2.77
CA ILE A 41 1.79 -4.71 4.10
C ILE A 41 1.99 -5.97 4.96
N HIS A 42 2.86 -5.90 5.97
CA HIS A 42 3.16 -7.03 6.84
C HIS A 42 1.96 -7.35 7.74
N ASN A 43 1.51 -8.61 7.73
CA ASN A 43 0.28 -9.04 8.42
C ASN A 43 -0.94 -8.16 8.09
N GLY A 44 -0.98 -7.64 6.85
CA GLY A 44 -2.07 -6.80 6.36
C GLY A 44 -3.31 -7.60 5.98
N ASP A 45 -4.47 -7.00 6.16
CA ASP A 45 -5.80 -7.55 5.82
C ASP A 45 -6.66 -6.57 4.98
N ASP A 46 -7.88 -6.98 4.64
CA ASP A 46 -8.78 -6.15 3.83
C ASP A 46 -9.24 -4.87 4.53
N ASN A 47 -9.25 -4.85 5.87
CA ASN A 47 -9.59 -3.66 6.64
C ASN A 47 -8.46 -2.62 6.59
N ASP A 48 -7.21 -3.06 6.50
CA ASP A 48 -6.08 -2.17 6.24
C ASP A 48 -6.23 -1.50 4.86
N LEU A 49 -6.60 -2.25 3.82
CA LEU A 49 -6.83 -1.69 2.48
C LEU A 49 -7.97 -0.67 2.48
N LYS A 50 -9.07 -0.98 3.16
CA LYS A 50 -10.19 -0.05 3.33
C LYS A 50 -9.73 1.22 4.04
N THR A 51 -8.97 1.10 5.11
CA THR A 51 -8.44 2.22 5.88
C THR A 51 -7.53 3.10 5.02
N LEU A 52 -6.65 2.52 4.21
CA LEU A 52 -5.75 3.25 3.31
C LEU A 52 -6.53 4.01 2.21
N ARG A 53 -7.60 3.41 1.68
CA ARG A 53 -8.48 4.07 0.70
C ARG A 53 -9.25 5.23 1.32
N GLU A 54 -9.83 5.03 2.50
CA GLU A 54 -10.72 6.02 3.12
C GLU A 54 -9.95 7.15 3.82
N LYS A 55 -8.90 6.81 4.58
CA LYS A 55 -8.15 7.78 5.40
C LYS A 55 -6.96 8.39 4.68
N ALA A 56 -6.17 7.56 4.00
CA ALA A 56 -4.97 8.03 3.30
C ALA A 56 -5.26 8.49 1.86
N ARG A 57 -6.46 8.23 1.34
CA ARG A 57 -6.86 8.50 -0.06
C ARG A 57 -5.94 7.82 -1.07
N ILE A 58 -5.39 6.66 -0.71
CA ILE A 58 -4.51 5.86 -1.57
C ILE A 58 -5.35 4.71 -2.15
N THR A 59 -5.39 4.59 -3.47
CA THR A 59 -6.03 3.46 -4.12
C THR A 59 -5.02 2.35 -4.33
N LEU A 60 -5.26 1.22 -3.66
CA LEU A 60 -4.42 0.03 -3.73
C LEU A 60 -5.19 -1.13 -4.37
N GLN A 61 -4.51 -1.92 -5.19
CA GLN A 61 -5.01 -3.19 -5.71
C GLN A 61 -4.20 -4.34 -5.10
N GLN A 62 -4.88 -5.36 -4.60
CA GLN A 62 -4.19 -6.56 -4.10
C GLN A 62 -3.58 -7.32 -5.29
N VAL A 63 -2.32 -7.72 -5.15
CA VAL A 63 -1.64 -8.54 -6.14
C VAL A 63 -1.83 -10.01 -5.76
N PRO A 64 -2.46 -10.83 -6.63
CA PRO A 64 -2.67 -12.26 -6.38
C PRO A 64 -1.34 -12.96 -6.11
N SER A 65 -1.34 -13.90 -5.18
CA SER A 65 -0.14 -14.68 -4.80
C SER A 65 0.48 -15.42 -5.98
N GLU A 66 -0.30 -15.77 -7.00
CA GLU A 66 0.13 -16.45 -8.23
C GLU A 66 0.98 -15.57 -9.16
N LYS A 67 0.96 -14.24 -8.97
CA LYS A 67 1.78 -13.29 -9.73
C LYS A 67 3.04 -12.82 -8.97
N ARG A 68 3.36 -13.48 -7.85
CA ARG A 68 4.64 -13.28 -7.14
C ARG A 68 5.71 -14.08 -7.88
N VAL A 69 6.23 -13.50 -8.96
CA VAL A 69 7.34 -14.07 -9.74
C VAL A 69 8.65 -13.83 -9.02
#